data_AF-A0A645C2X0-F1
#
_entry.id   AF-A0A645C2X0-F1
#
_cell.length_a   1.000
_cell.length_b   1.000
_cell.length_c   1.000
_cell.angle_alpha   90.00
_cell.angle_beta   90.00
_cell.angle_gamma   90.00
#
_symmetry.space_group_name_H-M   'P 1'
#
loop_
_entity.id
_entity.type
_entity.pdbx_description
1 polymer ?
#
loop_
_entity_poly.entity_id
_entity_poly.type
_entity_poly.pdbx_seq_one_letter_code
_entity_poly.pdbx_strand_id
1 'polypeptide(L)' 'MEKYGLDGVTMSGSGPTIIGFSRNTSRIKRVYNSLRGFCEEVYMVRLLNEE' A
#
# COMPACT_ATOMS: atom_id res chain seq x y z
N MET A 1 -7.37 -3.34 4.18
CA MET A 1 -6.83 -2.99 2.85
C MET A 1 -7.00 -4.13 1.83
N GLU A 2 -6.90 -5.39 2.25
CA GLU A 2 -7.18 -6.56 1.38
C GLU A 2 -8.64 -6.56 0.86
N LYS A 3 -9.62 -6.34 1.75
CA LYS A 3 -11.03 -6.11 1.38
C LYS A 3 -11.27 -4.90 0.45
N TYR A 4 -10.29 -4.01 0.32
CA TYR A 4 -10.34 -2.82 -0.54
C TYR A 4 -9.57 -3.00 -1.86
N GLY A 5 -9.17 -4.23 -2.17
CA GLY A 5 -8.62 -4.62 -3.48
C GLY A 5 -7.09 -4.68 -3.55
N LEU A 6 -6.38 -4.63 -2.42
CA LEU A 6 -4.97 -5.06 -2.42
C LEU A 6 -4.89 -6.58 -2.40
N ASP A 7 -3.85 -7.12 -3.05
CA ASP A 7 -3.66 -8.57 -3.20
C ASP A 7 -3.12 -9.19 -1.90
N GLY A 8 -2.42 -8.39 -1.09
CA GLY A 8 -1.98 -8.78 0.24
C GLY A 8 -1.60 -7.55 1.07
N VAL A 9 -1.69 -7.70 2.39
CA VAL A 9 -1.46 -6.63 3.36
C VAL A 9 -0.86 -7.20 4.63
N THR A 10 0.13 -6.52 5.20
CA THR A 10 0.71 -6.84 6.50
C THR A 10 1.18 -5.58 7.22
N MET A 11 1.35 -5.66 8.53
CA MET A 11 2.20 -4.70 9.23
C MET A 11 3.65 -4.89 8.80
N SER A 12 4.38 -3.79 8.71
CA SER A 12 5.83 -3.78 8.57
C SER A 12 6.45 -3.93 9.96
N GLY A 13 7.13 -5.07 10.19
CA GLY A 13 7.73 -5.37 11.50
C GLY A 13 6.70 -5.34 12.64
N SER A 14 7.02 -4.63 13.72
CA SER A 14 6.13 -4.42 14.88
C SER A 14 5.09 -3.31 14.69
N GLY A 15 5.06 -2.65 13.52
CA GLY A 15 4.14 -1.54 13.24
C GLY A 15 4.61 -0.19 13.81
N PRO A 16 3.80 0.88 13.65
CA PRO A 16 2.40 0.89 13.14
C PRO A 16 2.28 0.89 11.61
N THR A 17 3.39 0.98 10.88
CA THR A 17 3.41 1.05 9.41
C THR A 17 2.80 -0.19 8.78
N ILE A 18 1.94 0.00 7.77
CA ILE A 18 1.31 -1.07 7.00
C ILE A 18 1.90 -1.09 5.59
N ILE A 19 2.27 -2.28 5.10
CA ILE A 19 2.57 -2.51 3.69
C ILE A 19 1.41 -3.27 3.06
N GLY A 20 0.97 -2.79 1.91
CA GLY A 20 0.01 -3.48 1.06
C GLY A 20 0.49 -3.47 -0.38
N PHE A 21 0.26 -4.56 -1.09
CA PHE A 21 0.76 -4.76 -2.44
C PHE A 21 -0.34 -5.25 -3.37
N SER A 22 -0.25 -4.85 -4.63
CA SER A 22 -1.06 -5.43 -5.71
C SER A 22 -0.28 -5.36 -7.02
N ARG A 23 -0.48 -6.32 -7.91
CA ARG A 23 0.04 -6.25 -9.29
C ARG A 23 -0.67 -5.20 -10.13
N ASN A 24 -1.83 -4.69 -9.69
CA ASN A 24 -2.62 -3.72 -10.43
C ASN A 24 -2.44 -2.30 -9.86
N THR A 25 -1.70 -1.46 -10.60
CA THR A 25 -1.42 -0.06 -10.24
C THR A 25 -2.68 0.78 -10.02
N SER A 26 -3.78 0.52 -10.75
CA SER A 26 -5.03 1.27 -10.57
C SER A 26 -5.67 0.99 -9.20
N ARG A 27 -5.53 -0.24 -8.67
CA ARG A 27 -6.01 -0.60 -7.33
C ARG A 27 -5.18 0.09 -6.25
N ILE A 28 -3.85 0.14 -6.42
CA ILE A 28 -2.96 0.87 -5.51
C ILE A 28 -3.31 2.36 -5.47
N LYS A 29 -3.51 3.00 -6.63
CA LYS A 29 -3.91 4.43 -6.71
C LYS A 29 -5.22 4.71 -5.96
N ARG A 30 -6.23 3.83 -6.06
CA ARG A 30 -7.49 4.00 -5.32
C ARG A 30 -7.30 3.94 -3.80
N VAL A 31 -6.54 2.96 -3.32
CA VAL A 31 -6.26 2.80 -1.89
C VAL A 31 -5.42 3.96 -1.37
N TYR A 32 -4.41 4.39 -2.12
CA TYR A 32 -3.58 5.56 -1.82
C TYR A 32 -4.42 6.84 -1.63
N ASN A 33 -5.29 7.14 -2.60
CA ASN A 33 -6.17 8.31 -2.51
C ASN A 33 -7.14 8.21 -1.33
N SER A 34 -7.64 7.01 -1.04
CA SER A 34 -8.51 6.78 0.12
C SER A 34 -7.78 7.04 1.44
N LEU A 35 -6.51 6.63 1.56
CA LEU A 35 -5.73 6.75 2.78
C LEU A 35 -5.21 8.18 3.05
N ARG A 36 -4.85 8.95 2.01
CA ARG A 36 -4.33 10.32 2.21
C ARG A 36 -5.35 11.30 2.82
N GLY A 37 -6.63 10.93 2.89
CA GLY A 37 -7.63 11.68 3.65
C GLY A 37 -7.60 11.42 5.16
N PHE A 38 -6.90 10.39 5.63
CA PHE A 38 -6.88 9.94 7.03
C PHE A 38 -5.48 9.86 7.63
N CYS A 39 -4.46 9.59 6.81
CA CYS A 39 -3.07 9.47 7.22
C CYS A 39 -2.24 10.55 6.53
N GLU A 40 -1.40 11.24 7.30
CA GLU A 40 -0.47 12.24 6.77
C GLU A 40 0.60 11.59 5.89
N GLU A 41 1.11 10.44 6.31
CA GLU A 41 2.16 9.69 5.63
C GLU A 41 1.60 8.49 4.87
N VAL A 42 1.44 8.66 3.55
CA VAL A 42 1.06 7.58 2.64
C VAL A 42 1.99 7.62 1.44
N TYR A 43 2.58 6.48 1.12
CA TYR A 43 3.56 6.34 0.05
C TYR A 43 3.12 5.28 -0.95
N MET A 44 3.24 5.58 -2.24
CA MET A 44 3.08 4.61 -3.32
C MET A 44 4.46 4.30 -3.89
N VAL A 45 4.95 3.10 -3.65
CA VAL A 45 6.28 2.65 -4.06
C VAL A 45 6.19 1.44 -5.00
N ARG A 46 7.29 1.13 -5.68
CA ARG A 46 7.49 -0.10 -6.44
C ARG A 46 8.77 -0.77 -5.99
N LEU A 47 8.84 -2.08 -6.15
CA LEU A 47 10.12 -2.77 -6.04
C LEU A 47 11.03 -2.31 -7.21
N LEU A 48 12.28 -2.07 -6.87
CA LEU A 48 13.35 -1.95 -7.85
C LEU A 48 13.91 -3.35 -8.05
N ASN A 49 14.28 -3.70 -9.28
CA ASN A 49 15.06 -4.91 -9.49
C ASN A 49 16.49 -4.62 -9.01
N GLU A 50 17.12 -5.58 -8.33
CA GLU A 50 18.56 -5.53 -8.10
C GLU A 50 19.27 -5.80 -9.44
N GLU A 51 20.32 -5.02 -9.74
CA GLU A 51 21.25 -5.31 -10.86
C GLU A 51 22.19 -6.46 -10.50
#